data_AF-A0A2U3VBU9-F1
#
_entry.id   AF-A0A2U3VBU9-F1
#
_cell.length_a   1.000
_cell.length_b   1.000
_cell.length_c   1.000
_cell.angle_alpha   90.00
_cell.angle_beta   90.00
_cell.angle_gamma   90.00
#
_symmetry.space_group_name_H-M   'P 1'
#
loop_
_entity.id
_entity.type
_entity.pdbx_description
1 polymer ?
#
loop_
_entity_poly.entity_id
_entity_poly.type
_entity_poly.pdbx_seq_one_letter_code
_entity_poly.pdbx_strand_id
1 'polypeptide(L)'
;MIPGGLTEAKPATPEIQEIAKEVKPQLEEKTNESYQEFEAVEYKTQVVAGINYYIKVRVGDNSYIHMKVFKGLPQQNPTLTLTGYQTDKSKDDEITGF
;
A
#
# COMPACT_ATOMS: atom_id res chain seq x y z
N MET A 1 17.25 -6.05 10.80
CA MET A 1 16.22 -5.04 10.49
C MET A 1 16.55 -3.80 11.28
N ILE A 2 16.73 -2.66 10.63
CA ILE A 2 16.99 -1.38 11.30
C ILE A 2 15.62 -0.81 11.73
N PRO A 3 15.41 -0.40 13.00
CA PRO A 3 14.17 0.25 13.41
C PRO A 3 13.85 1.46 12.52
N GLY A 4 12.64 1.53 11.96
CA GLY A 4 12.23 2.60 11.07
C GLY A 4 12.70 2.49 9.61
N GLY A 5 13.50 1.50 9.24
CA GLY A 5 13.89 1.24 7.85
C GLY A 5 12.80 0.50 7.06
N LEU A 6 12.64 0.84 5.78
CA LEU A 6 11.84 0.02 4.85
C LEU A 6 12.57 -1.29 4.56
N THR A 7 11.82 -2.39 4.43
CA THR A 7 12.34 -3.66 3.91
C THR A 7 12.66 -3.58 2.42
N GLU A 8 13.36 -4.59 1.91
CA GLU A 8 13.42 -4.85 0.47
C GLU A 8 12.01 -5.13 -0.10
N ALA A 9 11.85 -4.87 -1.41
CA ALA A 9 10.61 -5.16 -2.12
C ALA A 9 10.38 -6.67 -2.19
N LYS A 10 9.13 -7.08 -2.02
CA LYS A 10 8.67 -8.46 -2.14
C LYS A 10 7.43 -8.51 -3.02
N PRO A 11 7.21 -9.61 -3.76
CA PRO A 11 5.94 -9.83 -4.46
C PRO A 11 4.76 -9.76 -3.49
N ALA A 12 3.66 -9.16 -3.91
CA ALA A 12 2.45 -9.10 -3.10
C ALA A 12 1.90 -10.51 -2.84
N THR A 13 1.45 -10.74 -1.62
CA THR A 13 0.77 -11.98 -1.21
C THR A 13 -0.75 -11.76 -1.20
N PRO A 14 -1.57 -12.81 -1.06
CA PRO A 14 -3.02 -12.64 -0.88
C PRO A 14 -3.38 -11.73 0.30
N GLU A 15 -2.63 -11.77 1.40
CA GLU A 15 -2.84 -10.86 2.54
C GLU A 15 -2.64 -9.39 2.14
N ILE A 16 -1.59 -9.09 1.37
CA ILE A 16 -1.31 -7.73 0.90
C ILE A 16 -2.40 -7.23 -0.06
N GLN A 17 -2.89 -8.12 -0.92
CA GLN A 17 -4.01 -7.81 -1.80
C GLN A 17 -5.29 -7.48 -1.03
N GLU A 18 -5.59 -8.21 0.04
CA GLU A 18 -6.75 -7.93 0.89
C GLU A 18 -6.58 -6.63 1.68
N ILE A 19 -5.39 -6.35 2.21
CA ILE A 19 -5.06 -5.06 2.83
C ILE A 19 -5.33 -3.91 1.86
N ALA A 20 -4.86 -4.02 0.61
CA ALA A 20 -5.07 -3.00 -0.41
C ALA A 20 -6.57 -2.81 -0.72
N LYS A 21 -7.33 -3.90 -0.87
CA LYS A 21 -8.78 -3.85 -1.13
C LYS A 21 -9.55 -3.23 0.01
N GLU A 22 -9.20 -3.52 1.26
CA GLU A 22 -9.89 -3.00 2.45
C GLU A 22 -9.82 -1.46 2.51
N VAL A 23 -8.68 -0.89 2.11
CA VAL A 23 -8.51 0.57 2.07
C VAL A 23 -8.79 1.21 0.70
N LYS A 24 -9.14 0.42 -0.32
CA LYS A 24 -9.48 0.91 -1.66
C LYS A 24 -10.57 2.00 -1.63
N PRO A 25 -11.67 1.87 -0.87
CA PRO A 25 -12.68 2.94 -0.79
C PRO A 25 -12.09 4.28 -0.30
N GLN A 26 -11.13 4.24 0.63
CA GLN A 26 -10.45 5.45 1.12
C GLN A 26 -9.56 6.08 0.04
N LEU A 27 -8.99 5.28 -0.86
CA LEU A 27 -8.23 5.77 -2.01
C LEU A 27 -9.16 6.43 -3.02
N GLU A 28 -10.23 5.74 -3.41
CA GLU A 28 -11.21 6.21 -4.39
C GLU A 28 -11.86 7.54 -3.95
N GLU A 29 -12.20 7.67 -2.66
CA GLU A 29 -12.69 8.92 -2.09
C GLU A 29 -11.64 10.04 -2.18
N LYS A 30 -10.37 9.75 -1.89
CA LYS A 30 -9.29 10.75 -1.89
C LYS A 30 -8.87 11.17 -3.29
N THR A 31 -8.91 10.29 -4.28
CA THR A 31 -8.56 10.59 -5.67
C THR A 31 -9.77 11.06 -6.48
N ASN A 32 -10.99 10.89 -5.96
CA ASN A 32 -12.24 11.12 -6.68
C ASN A 32 -12.30 10.32 -8.01
N GLU A 33 -11.77 9.10 -7.97
CA GLU A 33 -11.70 8.17 -9.10
C GLU A 33 -12.12 6.77 -8.64
N SER A 34 -12.59 5.95 -9.57
CA SER A 34 -12.93 4.54 -9.31
C SER A 34 -12.00 3.64 -10.10
N TYR A 35 -11.45 2.61 -9.46
CA TYR A 35 -10.47 1.72 -10.09
C TYR A 35 -11.12 0.37 -10.42
N GLN A 36 -11.27 0.03 -11.70
CA GLN A 36 -11.81 -1.27 -12.10
C GLN A 36 -10.79 -2.39 -11.88
N GLU A 37 -9.55 -2.17 -12.31
CA GLU A 37 -8.41 -3.02 -11.99
C GLU A 37 -7.78 -2.56 -10.67
N PHE A 38 -7.39 -3.51 -9.81
CA PHE A 38 -6.82 -3.21 -8.50
C PHE A 38 -5.99 -4.38 -7.97
N GLU A 39 -4.86 -4.63 -8.60
CA GLU A 39 -3.98 -5.76 -8.30
C GLU A 39 -2.72 -5.29 -7.55
N ALA A 40 -2.53 -5.75 -6.32
CA ALA A 40 -1.29 -5.55 -5.60
C ALA A 40 -0.19 -6.41 -6.24
N VAL A 41 0.94 -5.81 -6.61
CA VAL A 41 2.03 -6.50 -7.32
C VAL A 41 3.28 -6.66 -6.45
N GLU A 42 3.63 -5.65 -5.67
CA GLU A 42 4.81 -5.62 -4.82
C GLU A 42 4.53 -4.83 -3.56
N TYR A 43 5.27 -5.12 -2.50
CA TYR A 43 5.20 -4.37 -1.26
C TYR A 43 6.53 -4.29 -0.52
N LYS A 44 6.63 -3.26 0.33
CA LYS A 44 7.64 -3.11 1.37
C LYS A 44 6.93 -2.88 2.70
N THR A 45 7.59 -3.20 3.81
CA THR A 45 7.07 -2.88 5.14
C THR A 45 8.05 -2.02 5.93
N GLN A 46 7.53 -1.29 6.90
CA GLN A 46 8.31 -0.51 7.85
C GLN A 46 7.68 -0.68 9.24
N VAL A 47 8.49 -1.11 10.21
CA VAL A 47 8.07 -1.25 11.60
C VAL A 47 8.11 0.11 12.29
N VAL A 48 6.99 0.48 12.92
CA VAL A 48 6.79 1.70 13.72
C VAL A 48 6.05 1.30 15.02
N ALA A 49 5.26 2.21 15.64
CA ALA A 49 4.25 1.83 16.63
C ALA A 49 3.05 1.14 15.96
N GLY A 50 3.31 0.04 15.26
CA GLY A 50 2.44 -0.57 14.25
C GLY A 50 3.26 -0.96 13.02
N ILE A 51 2.60 -1.15 11.89
CA ILE A 51 3.25 -1.49 10.62
C ILE A 51 2.75 -0.56 9.52
N ASN A 52 3.68 0.09 8.81
CA ASN A 52 3.37 0.70 7.52
C ASN A 52 3.61 -0.35 6.41
N TYR A 53 2.61 -0.54 5.56
CA TYR A 53 2.71 -1.28 4.32
C TYR A 53 2.79 -0.27 3.18
N TYR A 54 3.85 -0.35 2.38
CA TYR A 54 3.96 0.36 1.13
C TYR A 54 3.66 -0.62 0.00
N ILE A 55 2.56 -0.42 -0.73
CA ILE A 55 2.02 -1.39 -1.68
C ILE A 55 1.97 -0.74 -3.07
N LYS A 56 2.62 -1.36 -4.05
CA LYS A 56 2.44 -1.02 -5.47
C LYS A 56 1.22 -1.78 -5.98
N VAL A 57 0.25 -1.04 -6.50
CA VAL A 57 -1.02 -1.56 -7.01
C VAL A 57 -1.17 -1.17 -8.47
N ARG A 58 -1.38 -2.15 -9.34
CA ARG A 58 -1.76 -1.93 -10.73
C ARG A 58 -3.23 -1.57 -10.81
N VAL A 59 -3.52 -0.48 -11.50
CA VAL A 59 -4.88 0.07 -11.65
C VAL A 59 -5.33 0.21 -13.10
N GLY A 60 -4.54 -0.29 -14.04
CA GLY A 60 -4.84 -0.34 -15.47
C GLY A 60 -3.62 -0.73 -16.30
N ASP A 61 -3.69 -0.47 -17.60
CA ASP A 61 -2.58 -0.72 -18.53
C ASP A 61 -1.42 0.23 -18.30
N ASN A 62 -0.34 -0.32 -17.73
CA ASN A 62 0.88 0.41 -17.35
C ASN A 62 0.68 1.54 -16.33
N SER A 63 -0.47 1.58 -15.64
CA SER A 63 -0.80 2.55 -14.60
C SER A 63 -0.76 1.91 -13.22
N TYR A 64 -0.01 2.53 -12.31
CA TYR A 64 0.21 2.04 -10.96
C TYR A 64 0.00 3.16 -9.93
N ILE A 65 -0.34 2.74 -8.72
CA ILE A 65 -0.42 3.59 -7.53
C ILE A 65 0.45 2.97 -6.45
N HIS A 66 1.24 3.80 -5.77
CA HIS A 66 1.92 3.39 -4.54
C HIS A 66 1.09 3.85 -3.36
N MET A 67 0.64 2.90 -2.54
CA MET A 67 -0.19 3.16 -1.35
C MET A 67 0.64 2.99 -0.08
N LYS A 68 0.38 3.82 0.93
CA LYS A 68 0.91 3.66 2.29
C LYS A 68 -0.23 3.38 3.25
N VAL A 69 -0.30 2.14 3.73
CA VAL A 69 -1.34 1.67 4.62
C VAL A 69 -0.76 1.44 6.01
N PHE A 70 -1.35 2.06 7.02
CA PHE A 70 -0.99 1.84 8.41
C PHE A 70 -1.89 0.74 9.01
N LYS A 71 -1.25 -0.22 9.68
CA LYS A 71 -1.89 -1.23 10.52
C LYS A 71 -1.48 -0.97 11.97
N GLY A 72 -2.46 -0.66 12.81
CA GLY A 72 -2.27 -0.45 14.25
C GLY A 72 -1.75 -1.70 14.98
N LEU A 73 -1.42 -1.54 16.26
CA LEU A 73 -1.02 -2.66 17.11
C LEU A 73 -2.23 -3.59 17.39
N PRO A 74 -2.03 -4.92 17.55
CA PRO A 74 -3.12 -5.87 17.77
C PRO A 74 -4.03 -5.53 18.95
N GLN A 75 -3.49 -4.92 20.00
CA GLN A 75 -4.23 -4.53 21.21
C GLN A 75 -5.19 -3.36 20.98
N GLN A 76 -5.12 -2.68 19.83
CA GLN A 76 -5.87 -1.45 19.55
C GLN A 76 -7.05 -1.65 18.58
N ASN A 77 -7.49 -2.89 18.32
CA ASN A 77 -8.40 -3.23 17.20
C ASN A 77 -7.85 -2.63 15.90
N PRO A 78 -6.82 -3.24 15.29
CA PRO A 78 -6.03 -2.58 14.27
C PRO A 78 -6.85 -2.32 13.00
N THR A 79 -7.38 -1.11 12.88
CA THR A 79 -8.01 -0.61 11.65
C THR A 79 -6.92 -0.34 10.61
N LEU A 80 -7.15 -0.79 9.37
CA LEU A 80 -6.30 -0.42 8.25
C LEU A 80 -6.67 1.00 7.78
N THR A 81 -5.67 1.87 7.68
CA THR A 81 -5.88 3.26 7.28
C THR A 81 -4.94 3.62 6.14
N LEU A 82 -5.50 4.18 5.07
CA LEU A 82 -4.70 4.77 4.00
C LEU A 82 -4.11 6.11 4.49
N THR A 83 -2.81 6.12 4.74
CA THR A 83 -2.09 7.28 5.29
C THR A 83 -1.33 8.08 4.23
N GLY A 84 -1.16 7.53 3.03
CA GLY A 84 -0.57 8.23 1.90
C GLY A 84 -0.74 7.44 0.61
N TYR A 85 -0.61 8.13 -0.51
CA TYR A 85 -0.63 7.51 -1.85
C TYR A 85 0.18 8.36 -2.84
N GLN A 86 0.62 7.74 -3.92
CA GLN A 86 1.23 8.39 -5.08
C GLN A 86 0.58 7.82 -6.35
N THR A 87 0.01 8.70 -7.18
CA THR A 87 -0.56 8.35 -8.50
C THR A 87 0.51 8.42 -9.59
N ASP A 88 0.11 8.12 -10.83
CA ASP A 88 0.94 8.28 -12.03
C ASP A 88 2.26 7.50 -11.98
N LYS A 89 2.24 6.33 -11.31
CA LYS A 89 3.37 5.42 -11.27
C LYS A 89 3.32 4.42 -12.41
N SER A 90 4.49 3.92 -12.76
CA SER A 90 4.73 2.88 -13.73
C SER A 90 5.15 1.58 -13.05
N LYS A 91 5.27 0.50 -13.85
CA LYS A 91 5.72 -0.80 -13.38
C LYS A 91 7.13 -0.75 -12.76
N ASP A 92 8.01 0.05 -13.37
CA ASP A 92 9.44 0.11 -13.05
C ASP A 92 9.76 1.07 -11.89
N ASP A 93 8.79 1.89 -11.45
CA ASP A 93 8.97 2.78 -10.31
C ASP A 93 9.21 1.99 -9.02
N GLU A 94 10.29 2.31 -8.30
CA GLU A 94 10.57 1.67 -7.02
C GLU A 94 9.64 2.19 -5.92
N ILE A 95 9.23 1.30 -5.01
CA ILE A 95 8.58 1.68 -3.76
C ILE A 95 9.60 2.37 -2.85
N THR A 96 9.43 3.67 -2.61
CA THR A 96 10.23 4.47 -1.68
C THR A 96 9.42 4.87 -0.45
N GLY A 97 10.09 5.32 0.62
CA GLY A 97 9.43 5.92 1.76
C GLY A 97 8.86 7.30 1.42
N PHE A 98 7.59 7.51 1.75
CA PHE A 98 6.86 8.78 1.72
C PHE A 98 5.86 8.83 2.89
#